data_AF-A0AAD4VE48-F1
#
_entry.id   AF-A0AAD4VE48-F1
#
_cell.length_a   1.000
_cell.length_b   1.000
_cell.length_c   1.000
_cell.angle_alpha   90.00
_cell.angle_beta   90.00
_cell.angle_gamma   90.00
#
_symmetry.space_group_name_H-M   'P 1'
#
loop_
_entity.id
_entity.type
_entity.pdbx_description
1 polymer ?
#
loop_
_entity_poly.entity_id
_entity_poly.type
_entity_poly.pdbx_seq_one_letter_code
_entity_poly.pdbx_strand_id
1 'polypeptide(L)'
;MSQGQTLASYIDEDIFGVEKMIYVLKVDVISFIQMNEIRQAVITAYISYLYKLVKDQEWKLMIAFMDPSRTFHDPKSRNVVGRVQYIVKALNQKDNVYIMDPLGARQPHDVWKGIVNAGIKQFNAEKGKGLCRSSTWIMLSGAPKQADGKMCGYCVMRYTKVICENSSLAFRTKYARSGKENEFYTQMKLDKV
;
A
#
# COMPACT_ATOMS: atom_id res chain seq x y z
N MET A 1 8.20 20.74 30.36
CA MET A 1 7.78 20.37 28.99
C MET A 1 8.86 19.46 28.41
N SER A 2 8.61 18.14 28.29
CA SER A 2 9.62 17.21 27.76
C SER A 2 9.80 17.45 26.27
N GLN A 3 11.05 17.66 25.82
CA GLN A 3 11.37 17.76 24.40
C GLN A 3 10.81 16.53 23.66
N GLY A 4 9.99 16.78 22.63
CA GLY A 4 9.32 15.73 21.86
C GLY A 4 10.35 14.91 21.10
N GLN A 5 10.76 13.77 21.67
CA GLN A 5 11.64 12.84 21.00
C GLN A 5 11.00 12.37 19.68
N THR A 6 11.73 12.60 18.60
CA THR A 6 11.31 12.33 17.23
C THR A 6 12.38 11.48 16.56
N LEU A 7 11.96 10.40 15.93
CA LEU A 7 12.82 9.60 15.06
C LEU A 7 12.69 10.13 13.64
N ALA A 8 13.72 10.81 13.16
CA ALA A 8 13.83 11.23 11.77
C ALA A 8 14.51 10.12 10.96
N SER A 9 13.90 9.72 9.84
CA SER A 9 14.52 8.78 8.89
C SER A 9 14.46 9.36 7.49
N TYR A 10 15.58 9.26 6.79
CA TYR A 10 15.64 9.50 5.37
C TYR A 10 15.11 8.27 4.62
N ILE A 11 14.30 8.51 3.60
CA ILE A 11 13.73 7.51 2.71
C ILE A 11 14.31 7.76 1.32
N ASP A 12 15.01 6.74 0.83
CA ASP A 12 15.67 6.72 -0.46
C ASP A 12 14.65 6.71 -1.62
N GLU A 13 15.01 7.30 -2.76
CA GLU A 13 14.19 7.29 -3.96
C GLU A 13 13.90 5.88 -4.48
N ASP A 14 14.75 4.90 -4.18
CA ASP A 14 14.55 3.50 -4.57
C ASP A 14 13.27 2.88 -3.97
N ILE A 15 12.75 3.43 -2.87
CA ILE A 15 11.59 2.88 -2.16
C ILE A 15 10.28 3.34 -2.81
N PHE A 16 10.15 4.63 -3.09
CA PHE A 16 8.89 5.25 -3.56
C PHE A 16 9.01 6.01 -4.88
N GLY A 17 10.20 6.03 -5.49
CA GLY A 17 10.55 6.88 -6.63
C GLY A 17 10.81 8.35 -6.27
N VAL A 18 10.83 8.70 -4.99
CA VAL A 18 11.09 10.07 -4.51
C VAL A 18 11.76 10.03 -3.14
N GLU A 19 12.82 10.82 -2.99
CA GLU A 19 13.49 11.00 -1.71
C GLU A 19 12.62 11.83 -0.75
N LYS A 20 12.60 11.45 0.53
CA LYS A 20 11.86 12.22 1.55
C LYS A 20 12.39 11.97 2.95
N MET A 21 12.17 12.95 3.82
CA MET A 21 12.29 12.77 5.26
C MET A 21 10.95 12.33 5.85
N ILE A 22 10.99 11.36 6.76
CA ILE A 22 9.86 11.01 7.62
C ILE A 22 10.20 11.27 9.08
N TYR A 23 9.19 11.64 9.85
CA TYR A 23 9.28 11.90 11.28
C TYR A 23 8.28 11.02 12.01
N VAL A 24 8.78 10.12 12.85
CA VAL A 24 7.96 9.29 13.74
C VAL A 24 8.09 9.87 15.14
N LEU A 25 6.99 10.39 15.68
CA LEU A 25 6.96 10.99 17.01
C LEU A 25 6.83 9.91 18.08
N LYS A 26 7.25 10.21 19.32
CA LYS A 26 7.01 9.31 20.46
C LYS A 26 5.53 8.88 20.58
N VAL A 27 4.59 9.79 20.33
CA VAL A 27 3.15 9.46 20.38
C VAL A 27 2.73 8.49 19.28
N ASP A 28 3.40 8.50 18.11
CA ASP A 28 3.15 7.50 17.06
C ASP A 28 3.53 6.09 17.52
N VAL A 29 4.68 5.99 18.18
CA VAL A 29 5.20 4.72 18.71
C VAL A 29 4.29 4.21 19.83
N ILE A 30 3.84 5.09 20.72
CA ILE A 30 2.89 4.73 21.78
C ILE A 30 1.58 4.21 21.16
N SER A 31 1.01 4.93 20.18
CA SER A 31 -0.21 4.49 19.49
C SER A 31 -0.02 3.13 18.82
N PHE A 32 1.13 2.90 18.17
CA PHE A 32 1.46 1.62 17.54
C PHE A 32 1.53 0.47 18.55
N ILE A 33 2.23 0.66 19.67
CA ILE A 33 2.36 -0.37 20.72
C ILE A 33 1.01 -0.67 21.40
N GLN A 34 0.17 0.35 21.54
CA GLN A 34 -1.15 0.23 22.17
C GLN A 34 -2.24 -0.26 21.21
N MET A 35 -1.90 -0.63 19.98
CA MET A 35 -2.87 -1.05 18.97
C MET A 35 -3.95 0.01 18.68
N ASN A 36 -3.60 1.29 18.80
CA ASN A 36 -4.46 2.42 18.43
C ASN A 36 -4.29 2.79 16.95
N GLU A 37 -5.14 3.70 16.45
CA GLU A 37 -5.00 4.21 15.08
C GLU A 37 -3.59 4.75 14.83
N ILE A 38 -2.97 4.25 13.76
CA ILE A 38 -1.59 4.59 13.39
C ILE A 38 -1.58 5.68 12.34
N ARG A 39 -0.66 6.63 12.51
CA ARG A 39 -0.45 7.66 11.50
C ARG A 39 0.39 7.12 10.35
N GLN A 40 0.24 7.80 9.22
CA GLN A 40 0.87 7.45 7.96
C GLN A 40 2.41 7.34 8.04
N ALA A 41 3.06 8.09 8.94
CA ALA A 41 4.50 8.01 9.15
C ALA A 41 4.95 6.61 9.61
N VAL A 42 4.16 5.94 10.45
CA VAL A 42 4.42 4.57 10.93
C VAL A 42 4.33 3.58 9.77
N ILE A 43 3.29 3.68 8.95
CA ILE A 43 3.10 2.84 7.76
C ILE A 43 4.27 3.03 6.78
N THR A 44 4.70 4.29 6.58
CA THR A 44 5.82 4.63 5.68
C THR A 44 7.13 4.05 6.19
N ALA A 45 7.41 4.16 7.49
CA ALA A 45 8.58 3.57 8.13
C ALA A 45 8.60 2.05 7.98
N TYR A 46 7.45 1.41 8.14
CA TYR A 46 7.31 -0.04 8.01
C TYR A 46 7.50 -0.53 6.56
N ILE A 47 6.95 0.17 5.57
CA ILE A 47 7.22 -0.15 4.16
C ILE A 47 8.71 -0.02 3.85
N SER A 48 9.39 1.02 4.39
CA SER A 48 10.84 1.18 4.24
C SER A 48 11.62 0.01 4.86
N TYR A 49 11.18 -0.47 6.02
CA TYR A 49 11.75 -1.67 6.65
C TYR A 49 11.55 -2.91 5.78
N LEU A 50 10.33 -3.17 5.31
CA LEU A 50 10.06 -4.32 4.43
C LEU A 50 10.87 -4.25 3.14
N TYR A 51 10.96 -3.08 2.50
CA TYR A 51 11.81 -2.88 1.33
C TYR A 51 13.26 -3.30 1.61
N LYS A 52 13.83 -2.89 2.75
CA LYS A 52 15.21 -3.25 3.12
C LYS A 52 15.40 -4.74 3.36
N LEU A 53 14.36 -5.47 3.80
CA LEU A 53 14.43 -6.92 3.96
C LEU A 53 14.41 -7.66 2.62
N VAL A 54 13.74 -7.10 1.63
CA VAL A 54 13.48 -7.79 0.36
C VAL A 54 14.33 -7.33 -0.81
N LYS A 55 14.98 -6.16 -0.70
CA LYS A 55 15.79 -5.56 -1.77
C LYS A 55 16.95 -6.45 -2.24
N ASP A 56 17.46 -7.32 -1.38
CA ASP A 56 18.59 -8.20 -1.67
C ASP A 56 18.13 -9.61 -2.11
N GLN A 57 16.81 -9.82 -2.23
CA GLN A 57 16.27 -11.06 -2.76
C GLN A 57 16.15 -11.01 -4.28
N GLU A 58 16.17 -12.20 -4.91
CA GLU A 58 16.18 -12.40 -6.36
C GLU A 58 15.01 -11.70 -7.10
N TRP A 59 13.94 -11.37 -6.38
CA TRP A 59 12.74 -10.74 -6.90
C TRP A 59 12.72 -9.20 -6.76
N LYS A 60 13.82 -8.53 -6.43
CA LYS A 60 13.94 -7.04 -6.38
C LYS A 60 13.24 -6.34 -7.56
N LEU A 61 13.22 -6.97 -8.73
CA LEU A 61 12.64 -6.42 -9.96
C LEU A 61 11.10 -6.51 -10.05
N MET A 62 10.41 -7.13 -9.07
CA MET A 62 8.99 -7.50 -9.18
C MET A 62 8.03 -6.70 -8.28
N ILE A 63 8.53 -5.96 -7.29
CA ILE A 63 7.67 -5.16 -6.40
C ILE A 63 8.23 -3.75 -6.26
N ALA A 64 7.34 -2.78 -6.42
CA ALA A 64 7.58 -1.39 -6.12
C ALA A 64 6.51 -0.91 -5.14
N PHE A 65 6.87 0.03 -4.28
CA PHE A 65 5.95 0.61 -3.30
C PHE A 65 5.54 2.03 -3.72
N MET A 66 4.34 2.42 -3.29
CA MET A 66 3.85 3.79 -3.44
C MET A 66 3.96 4.51 -2.10
N ASP A 67 4.39 5.77 -2.10
CA ASP A 67 4.39 6.59 -0.89
C ASP A 67 2.94 6.79 -0.39
N PRO A 68 2.60 6.33 0.83
CA PRO A 68 1.26 6.52 1.38
C PRO A 68 0.81 7.98 1.46
N SER A 69 1.70 8.98 1.41
CA SER A 69 1.30 10.40 1.46
C SER A 69 0.60 10.83 0.18
N ARG A 70 0.90 10.13 -0.91
CA ARG A 70 0.36 10.41 -2.23
C ARG A 70 -1.06 9.85 -2.39
N THR A 71 -1.56 9.08 -1.42
CA THR A 71 -2.96 8.63 -1.38
C THR A 71 -3.88 9.59 -0.63
N PHE A 72 -3.34 10.55 0.11
CA PHE A 72 -4.13 11.48 0.94
C PHE A 72 -4.74 12.67 0.17
N HIS A 73 -4.19 13.02 -1.00
CA HIS A 73 -4.71 14.17 -1.76
C HIS A 73 -6.06 13.86 -2.42
N ASP A 74 -7.03 14.77 -2.23
CA ASP A 74 -8.38 14.75 -2.80
C ASP A 74 -8.39 14.11 -4.19
N PRO A 75 -9.13 13.01 -4.40
CA PRO A 75 -9.26 12.39 -5.70
C PRO A 75 -9.68 13.38 -6.80
N LYS A 76 -10.38 14.46 -6.45
CA LYS A 76 -10.82 15.56 -7.34
C LYS A 76 -9.79 16.70 -7.52
N SER A 77 -8.61 16.62 -6.88
CA SER A 77 -7.53 17.60 -7.06
C SER A 77 -7.13 17.72 -8.54
N ARG A 78 -6.74 18.92 -9.00
CA ARG A 78 -6.36 19.16 -10.41
C ARG A 78 -4.99 18.57 -10.77
N ASN A 79 -4.17 18.21 -9.79
CA ASN A 79 -2.83 17.67 -10.03
C ASN A 79 -2.85 16.14 -10.18
N VAL A 80 -3.47 15.66 -11.27
CA VAL A 80 -3.56 14.24 -11.64
C VAL A 80 -2.19 13.70 -12.06
N VAL A 81 -1.38 14.51 -12.73
CA VAL A 81 -0.09 14.13 -13.32
C VAL A 81 0.91 13.65 -12.25
N GLY A 82 1.06 14.38 -11.14
CA GLY A 82 1.94 13.97 -10.04
C GLY A 82 1.47 12.73 -9.26
N ARG A 83 0.18 12.38 -9.32
CA ARG A 83 -0.37 11.16 -8.70
C ARG A 83 -0.14 9.91 -9.55
N VAL A 84 -0.19 10.09 -10.86
CA VAL A 84 -0.14 9.04 -11.87
C VAL A 84 1.29 8.52 -12.12
N GLN A 85 2.28 9.41 -12.18
CA GLN A 85 3.63 9.03 -12.62
C GLN A 85 4.26 7.94 -11.73
N TYR A 86 4.04 8.00 -10.42
CA TYR A 86 4.57 7.00 -9.47
C TYR A 86 3.80 5.68 -9.49
N ILE A 87 2.47 5.75 -9.58
CA ILE A 87 1.61 4.56 -9.67
C ILE A 87 2.01 3.71 -10.88
N VAL A 88 2.31 4.33 -12.01
CA VAL A 88 2.53 3.59 -13.26
C VAL A 88 3.98 3.19 -13.47
N LYS A 89 4.96 3.94 -12.95
CA LYS A 89 6.36 3.48 -12.93
C LYS A 89 6.50 2.14 -12.19
N ALA A 90 5.64 1.90 -11.18
CA ALA A 90 5.57 0.68 -10.40
C ALA A 90 4.77 -0.47 -11.07
N LEU A 91 3.93 -0.19 -12.08
CA LEU A 91 3.01 -1.18 -12.66
C LEU A 91 3.51 -1.70 -14.01
N ASN A 92 3.68 -3.02 -14.11
CA ASN A 92 3.93 -3.66 -15.40
C ASN A 92 2.64 -3.72 -16.23
N GLN A 93 2.76 -3.45 -17.53
CA GLN A 93 1.68 -2.98 -18.41
C GLN A 93 0.66 -4.04 -18.87
N LYS A 94 0.50 -5.15 -18.13
CA LYS A 94 -0.43 -6.24 -18.50
C LYS A 94 -1.18 -6.88 -17.34
N ASP A 95 -0.97 -6.45 -16.10
CA ASP A 95 -1.43 -7.22 -14.95
C ASP A 95 -2.80 -6.83 -14.39
N ASN A 96 -3.42 -7.84 -13.76
CA ASN A 96 -4.59 -7.65 -12.91
C ASN A 96 -4.25 -6.72 -11.74
N VAL A 97 -5.15 -5.78 -11.45
CA VAL A 97 -5.07 -4.93 -10.27
C VAL A 97 -5.85 -5.60 -9.14
N TYR A 98 -5.15 -6.02 -8.09
CA TYR A 98 -5.75 -6.65 -6.92
C TYR A 98 -6.07 -5.61 -5.85
N ILE A 99 -7.30 -5.63 -5.35
CA ILE A 99 -7.74 -4.74 -4.29
C ILE A 99 -7.90 -5.55 -3.00
N MET A 100 -7.22 -5.11 -1.94
CA MET A 100 -7.43 -5.58 -0.57
C MET A 100 -7.86 -4.39 0.28
N ASP A 101 -9.10 -4.42 0.75
CA ASP A 101 -9.68 -3.32 1.54
C ASP A 101 -9.98 -3.78 2.97
N PRO A 102 -9.26 -3.27 3.98
CA PRO A 102 -9.55 -3.62 5.36
C PRO A 102 -10.89 -3.05 5.86
N LEU A 103 -11.48 -2.06 5.17
CA LEU A 103 -12.81 -1.50 5.49
C LEU A 103 -13.96 -2.32 4.88
N GLY A 104 -13.69 -3.06 3.81
CA GLY A 104 -14.70 -3.79 3.04
C GLY A 104 -15.73 -2.90 2.33
N ALA A 105 -15.44 -1.61 2.15
CA ALA A 105 -16.33 -0.62 1.56
C ALA A 105 -16.09 -0.51 0.04
N ARG A 106 -17.13 -0.69 -0.78
CA ARG A 106 -16.97 -0.65 -2.25
C ARG A 106 -16.61 0.74 -2.81
N GLN A 107 -17.02 1.82 -2.15
CA GLN A 107 -17.06 3.16 -2.74
C GLN A 107 -15.70 3.83 -3.01
N PRO A 108 -14.65 3.70 -2.16
CA PRO A 108 -13.35 4.31 -2.44
C PRO A 108 -12.67 3.74 -3.69
N HIS A 109 -13.04 2.51 -4.11
CA HIS A 109 -12.37 1.80 -5.19
C HIS A 109 -12.66 2.37 -6.57
N ASP A 110 -13.89 2.83 -6.84
CA ASP A 110 -14.26 3.33 -8.18
C ASP A 110 -13.50 4.61 -8.53
N VAL A 111 -13.25 5.44 -7.51
CA VAL A 111 -12.48 6.67 -7.64
C VAL A 111 -11.00 6.37 -7.92
N TRP A 112 -10.39 5.50 -7.11
CA TRP A 112 -9.00 5.07 -7.33
C TRP A 112 -8.81 4.32 -8.64
N LYS A 113 -9.81 3.53 -9.06
CA LYS A 113 -9.84 2.87 -10.36
C LYS A 113 -9.75 3.86 -11.51
N GLY A 114 -10.51 4.95 -11.45
CA GLY A 114 -10.42 6.05 -12.42
C GLY A 114 -9.02 6.67 -12.47
N ILE A 115 -8.44 6.99 -11.30
CA ILE A 115 -7.10 7.61 -11.19
C ILE A 115 -6.01 6.70 -11.74
N VAL A 116 -5.99 5.42 -11.33
CA VAL A 116 -4.99 4.45 -11.77
C VAL A 116 -5.11 4.17 -13.27
N ASN A 117 -6.34 3.97 -13.78
CA ASN A 117 -6.56 3.73 -15.22
C ASN A 117 -6.15 4.94 -16.07
N ALA A 118 -6.51 6.17 -15.64
CA ALA A 118 -6.07 7.39 -16.30
C ALA A 118 -4.54 7.49 -16.30
N GLY A 119 -3.92 7.07 -15.20
CA GLY A 119 -2.48 7.05 -15.10
C GLY A 119 -1.81 6.09 -16.07
N ILE A 120 -2.26 4.84 -16.09
CA ILE A 120 -1.75 3.81 -16.99
C ILE A 120 -1.85 4.29 -18.45
N LYS A 121 -2.98 4.91 -18.81
CA LYS A 121 -3.20 5.49 -20.14
C LYS A 121 -2.16 6.57 -20.48
N GLN A 122 -1.88 7.49 -19.55
CA GLN A 122 -0.92 8.56 -19.76
C GLN A 122 0.51 8.03 -19.95
N PHE A 123 0.98 7.16 -19.06
CA PHE A 123 2.33 6.58 -19.16
C PHE A 123 2.55 5.80 -20.46
N ASN A 124 1.52 5.06 -20.91
CA ASN A 124 1.61 4.31 -22.17
C ASN A 124 1.72 5.24 -23.38
N ALA A 125 0.98 6.35 -23.38
CA ALA A 125 1.11 7.39 -24.41
C ALA A 125 2.52 8.00 -24.41
N GLU A 126 3.08 8.31 -23.24
CA GLU A 126 4.45 8.83 -23.10
C GLU A 126 5.53 7.84 -23.59
N LYS A 127 5.29 6.54 -23.45
CA LYS A 127 6.21 5.48 -23.92
C LYS A 127 5.98 5.05 -25.37
N GLY A 128 5.10 5.72 -26.12
CA GLY A 128 4.79 5.39 -27.50
C GLY A 128 4.16 4.00 -27.67
N LYS A 129 3.59 3.43 -26.60
CA LYS A 129 2.92 2.14 -26.64
C LYS A 129 1.47 2.34 -27.07
N GLY A 130 1.00 1.52 -28.02
CA GLY A 130 -0.34 1.64 -28.63
C GLY A 130 -1.51 1.49 -27.65
N LEU A 131 -2.74 1.50 -28.18
CA LEU A 131 -3.98 1.45 -27.40
C LEU A 131 -3.96 0.31 -26.35
N CYS A 132 -3.93 0.66 -25.07
CA CYS A 132 -3.83 -0.31 -23.98
C CYS A 132 -5.19 -0.95 -23.71
N ARG A 133 -5.22 -2.29 -23.52
CA ARG A 133 -6.38 -2.97 -22.94
C ARG A 133 -6.59 -2.48 -21.51
N SER A 134 -7.85 -2.34 -21.10
CA SER A 134 -8.20 -1.97 -19.72
C SER A 134 -7.70 -3.01 -18.73
N SER A 135 -7.10 -2.59 -17.62
CA SER A 135 -6.69 -3.49 -16.54
C SER A 135 -7.91 -4.18 -15.93
N THR A 136 -7.78 -5.46 -15.60
CA THR A 136 -8.81 -6.19 -14.84
C THR A 136 -8.64 -5.90 -13.36
N TRP A 137 -9.69 -5.39 -12.72
CA TRP A 137 -9.70 -5.08 -11.29
C TRP A 137 -10.35 -6.25 -10.53
N ILE A 138 -9.60 -6.86 -9.61
CA ILE A 138 -10.01 -8.05 -8.86
C ILE A 138 -10.09 -7.70 -7.38
N MET A 139 -11.29 -7.76 -6.81
CA MET A 139 -11.49 -7.60 -5.37
C MET A 139 -11.13 -8.90 -4.64
N LEU A 140 -10.15 -8.84 -3.75
CA LEU A 140 -9.76 -9.96 -2.90
C LEU A 140 -10.65 -9.97 -1.64
N SER A 141 -11.90 -10.36 -1.83
CA SER A 141 -12.95 -10.34 -0.80
C SER A 141 -12.68 -11.21 0.43
N GLY A 142 -11.74 -12.15 0.34
CA GLY A 142 -11.30 -12.98 1.48
C GLY A 142 -10.13 -12.40 2.27
N ALA A 143 -9.65 -11.19 1.94
CA ALA A 143 -8.62 -10.51 2.72
C ALA A 143 -9.20 -10.07 4.09
N PRO A 144 -8.53 -10.35 5.22
CA PRO A 144 -9.10 -10.08 6.54
C PRO A 144 -9.31 -8.60 6.86
N LYS A 145 -10.53 -8.26 7.26
CA LYS A 145 -10.95 -6.89 7.56
C LYS A 145 -10.56 -6.48 8.97
N GLN A 146 -10.68 -5.19 9.25
CA GLN A 146 -10.57 -4.69 10.62
C GLN A 146 -11.84 -5.00 11.42
N ALA A 147 -11.68 -5.16 12.74
CA ALA A 147 -12.79 -5.48 13.64
C ALA A 147 -13.40 -4.24 14.34
N ASP A 148 -12.63 -3.16 14.53
CA ASP A 148 -12.93 -2.13 15.53
C ASP A 148 -12.75 -0.68 15.01
N GLY A 149 -12.68 -0.49 13.70
CA GLY A 149 -12.57 0.83 13.05
C GLY A 149 -11.20 1.53 13.19
N LYS A 150 -10.28 0.96 13.98
CA LYS A 150 -8.94 1.52 14.23
C LYS A 150 -7.82 0.71 13.57
N MET A 151 -8.11 -0.57 13.28
CA MET A 151 -7.08 -1.53 12.89
C MET A 151 -6.75 -1.56 11.39
N CYS A 152 -7.40 -0.73 10.56
CA CYS A 152 -7.16 -0.72 9.11
C CYS A 152 -5.69 -0.55 8.72
N GLY A 153 -4.94 0.31 9.43
CA GLY A 153 -3.51 0.51 9.21
C GLY A 153 -2.69 -0.76 9.42
N TYR A 154 -3.00 -1.53 10.48
CA TYR A 154 -2.32 -2.80 10.76
C TYR A 154 -2.68 -3.88 9.74
N CYS A 155 -3.93 -3.92 9.28
CA CYS A 155 -4.33 -4.81 8.18
C CYS A 155 -3.52 -4.50 6.91
N VAL A 156 -3.34 -3.22 6.55
CA VAL A 156 -2.49 -2.82 5.42
C VAL A 156 -1.05 -3.29 5.63
N MET A 157 -0.45 -3.07 6.79
CA MET A 157 0.90 -3.54 7.10
C MET A 157 1.02 -5.07 6.97
N ARG A 158 0.00 -5.82 7.39
CA ARG A 158 -0.06 -7.28 7.20
C ARG A 158 -0.18 -7.69 5.73
N TYR A 159 -1.00 -7.01 4.95
CA TYR A 159 -1.12 -7.28 3.51
C TYR A 159 0.21 -7.04 2.81
N THR A 160 0.87 -5.91 3.09
CA THR A 160 2.18 -5.59 2.53
C THR A 160 3.20 -6.65 2.90
N LYS A 161 3.22 -7.11 4.16
CA LYS A 161 4.09 -8.20 4.61
C LYS A 161 3.87 -9.48 3.82
N VAL A 162 2.61 -9.92 3.68
CA VAL A 162 2.26 -11.14 2.95
C VAL A 162 2.67 -11.05 1.48
N ILE A 163 2.51 -9.88 0.85
CA ILE A 163 2.97 -9.65 -0.53
C ILE A 163 4.50 -9.78 -0.60
N CYS A 164 5.22 -9.17 0.34
CA CYS A 164 6.68 -9.21 0.39
C CYS A 164 7.23 -10.62 0.69
N GLU A 165 6.57 -11.39 1.56
CA GLU A 165 7.03 -12.74 1.91
C GLU A 165 6.67 -13.79 0.84
N ASN A 166 5.77 -13.48 -0.09
CA ASN A 166 5.19 -14.45 -1.02
C ASN A 166 5.48 -14.10 -2.49
N SER A 167 6.65 -14.51 -2.97
CA SER A 167 7.07 -14.32 -4.37
C SER A 167 6.21 -15.06 -5.40
N SER A 168 5.45 -16.09 -4.99
CA SER A 168 4.59 -16.88 -5.89
C SER A 168 3.23 -16.26 -6.18
N LEU A 169 2.93 -15.09 -5.63
CA LEU A 169 1.63 -14.40 -5.76
C LEU A 169 0.45 -15.25 -5.25
N ALA A 170 0.71 -16.22 -4.37
CA ALA A 170 -0.30 -17.13 -3.81
C ALA A 170 -1.40 -16.39 -3.02
N PHE A 171 -1.12 -15.15 -2.58
CA PHE A 171 -2.12 -14.27 -1.96
C PHE A 171 -3.36 -14.08 -2.85
N ARG A 172 -3.21 -14.11 -4.18
CA ARG A 172 -4.31 -13.96 -5.15
C ARG A 172 -5.36 -15.04 -4.95
N THR A 173 -4.91 -16.29 -4.84
CA THR A 173 -5.80 -17.44 -4.62
C THR A 173 -6.30 -17.48 -3.18
N LYS A 174 -5.39 -17.24 -2.22
CA LYS A 174 -5.71 -17.24 -0.79
C LYS A 174 -6.84 -16.27 -0.42
N TYR A 175 -6.86 -15.08 -1.03
CA TYR A 175 -7.82 -14.03 -0.72
C TYR A 175 -8.90 -13.84 -1.81
N ALA A 176 -8.96 -14.71 -2.83
CA ALA A 176 -9.92 -14.59 -3.92
C ALA A 176 -11.38 -14.62 -3.45
N ARG A 177 -11.70 -15.46 -2.46
CA ARG A 177 -13.06 -15.66 -1.94
C ARG A 177 -13.08 -15.65 -0.43
N SER A 178 -14.14 -15.10 0.14
CA SER A 178 -14.36 -15.05 1.58
C SER A 178 -14.76 -16.41 2.15
N GLY A 179 -14.06 -16.84 3.20
CA GLY A 179 -14.51 -17.87 4.14
C GLY A 179 -14.55 -17.27 5.54
N LYS A 180 -15.45 -17.76 6.42
CA LYS A 180 -15.67 -17.20 7.78
C LYS A 180 -14.39 -17.08 8.62
N GLU A 181 -13.40 -17.94 8.38
CA GLU A 181 -12.12 -17.95 9.10
C GLU A 181 -11.19 -16.74 8.81
N ASN A 182 -11.47 -15.97 7.76
CA ASN A 182 -10.68 -14.80 7.35
C ASN A 182 -11.48 -13.50 7.44
N GLU A 183 -12.54 -13.45 8.24
CA GLU A 183 -13.34 -12.23 8.35
C GLU A 183 -12.54 -11.10 9.01
N PHE A 184 -11.78 -11.42 10.06
CA PHE A 184 -10.95 -10.46 10.80
C PHE A 184 -9.54 -11.01 11.07
N TYR A 185 -8.54 -10.12 11.15
CA TYR A 185 -7.24 -10.51 11.71
C TYR A 185 -7.37 -10.74 13.22
N THR A 186 -6.83 -11.86 13.70
CA THR A 186 -6.66 -12.09 15.15
C THR A 186 -5.52 -11.22 15.68
N GLN A 187 -5.54 -10.88 16.98
CA GLN A 187 -4.46 -10.11 17.60
C GLN A 187 -3.09 -10.78 17.38
N MET A 188 -2.99 -12.09 17.58
CA MET A 188 -1.77 -12.87 17.29
C MET A 188 -1.25 -12.71 15.85
N LYS A 189 -2.15 -12.51 14.87
CA LYS A 189 -1.74 -12.21 13.49
C LYS A 189 -1.30 -10.75 13.36
N LEU A 190 -1.93 -9.81 14.05
CA LEU A 190 -1.51 -8.39 14.05
C LEU A 190 -0.18 -8.17 14.78
N ASP A 191 0.11 -8.91 15.85
CA ASP A 191 1.35 -8.79 16.63
C ASP A 191 2.62 -9.18 15.86
N LYS A 192 2.48 -9.83 14.70
CA LYS A 192 3.62 -10.07 13.78
C LYS A 192 3.73 -9.01 12.68
N VAL A 193 3.10 -7.85 12.84
CA VAL A 193 3.46 -6.64 12.10
C VAL A 193 4.80 -6.15 12.62
#